data_AF-A0A399SQK9-F1
#
_entry.id   AF-A0A399SQK9-F1
#
_cell.length_a   1.000
_cell.length_b   1.000
_cell.length_c   1.000
_cell.angle_alpha   90.00
_cell.angle_beta   90.00
_cell.angle_gamma   90.00
#
_symmetry.space_group_name_H-M   'P 1'
#
loop_
_entity.id
_entity.type
_entity.pdbx_description
1 polymer ?
#
loop_
_entity_poly.entity_id
_entity_poly.type
_entity_poly.pdbx_seq_one_letter_code
_entity_poly.pdbx_strand_id
1 'polypeptide(L)'
;MTGNETGDAERAPEPSAPVVDPARSVPLAPDPRSRGTTPDHVRRSNLATVLQIVHETGPASRSELTRETGLNRSTIAALVGELQELGLVVESEPPGTNRVGRPSPIVSADPRVVVFAVNPEIDAVTVGLVGLDGVVQQRIRRDTDGVPTAAQAARLAAAIISGIRADLLQLAHERGDGGAVEARLARQLGAGR
;
A
#
# COMPACT_ATOMS: atom_id res chain seq x y z
N MET A 1 34.52 65.79 25.89
CA MET A 1 33.82 65.83 24.58
C MET A 1 34.74 65.14 23.59
N THR A 2 34.48 63.98 23.01
CA THR A 2 33.30 63.10 22.86
C THR A 2 33.91 61.71 22.54
N GLY A 3 33.61 60.63 23.26
CA GLY A 3 32.34 59.91 23.22
C GLY A 3 32.40 58.84 22.12
N ASN A 4 32.88 57.65 22.47
CA ASN A 4 33.02 56.48 21.59
C ASN A 4 31.83 55.55 21.83
N GLU A 5 30.78 55.63 21.01
CA GLU A 5 29.59 54.75 21.09
C GLU A 5 28.92 54.62 19.73
N THR A 6 29.18 53.52 19.00
CA THR A 6 28.21 52.85 18.11
C THR A 6 28.82 51.47 17.85
N GLY A 7 28.48 50.41 18.57
CA GLY A 7 27.15 49.81 18.53
C GLY A 7 27.19 48.63 17.55
N ASP A 8 28.08 47.66 17.82
CA ASP A 8 28.09 46.36 17.18
C ASP A 8 27.00 45.47 17.83
N ALA A 9 26.40 44.60 17.01
CA ALA A 9 25.47 43.54 17.37
C ALA A 9 23.99 43.90 17.65
N GLU A 10 23.20 44.01 16.58
CA GLU A 10 21.78 43.62 16.60
C GLU A 10 21.55 42.48 15.59
N ARG A 11 22.05 41.29 15.96
CA ARG A 11 21.73 40.03 15.29
C ARG A 11 20.33 39.63 15.73
N ALA A 12 19.34 39.87 14.88
CA ALA A 12 17.96 39.45 15.08
C ALA A 12 17.88 37.96 15.46
N PRO A 13 17.05 37.58 16.45
CA PRO A 13 16.90 36.18 16.84
C PRO A 13 16.25 35.38 15.70
N GLU A 14 16.87 34.24 15.37
CA GLU A 14 16.28 33.25 14.47
C GLU A 14 14.89 32.83 15.02
N PRO A 15 13.83 32.80 14.18
CA PRO A 15 12.52 32.37 14.64
C PRO A 15 12.56 30.87 14.95
N SER A 16 12.48 30.59 16.25
CA SER A 16 12.31 29.27 16.86
C SER A 16 11.20 28.49 16.16
N ALA A 17 11.57 27.36 15.54
CA ALA A 17 10.62 26.39 15.02
C ALA A 17 9.70 25.91 16.16
N PRO A 18 8.38 25.81 15.96
CA PRO A 18 7.52 25.21 16.96
C PRO A 18 7.86 23.71 17.05
N VAL A 19 8.34 23.29 18.22
CA VAL A 19 8.44 21.89 18.62
C VAL A 19 7.00 21.38 18.75
N VAL A 20 6.50 20.68 17.73
CA VAL A 20 5.19 20.04 17.78
C VAL A 20 5.33 18.65 18.40
N ASP A 21 4.72 18.51 19.57
CA ASP A 21 4.64 17.33 20.44
C ASP A 21 4.02 16.11 19.71
N PRO A 22 4.68 14.93 19.68
CA PRO A 22 4.20 13.74 18.95
C PRO A 22 2.98 13.02 19.57
N ALA A 23 2.28 13.60 20.56
CA ALA A 23 1.25 12.88 21.33
C ALA A 23 -0.19 13.44 21.28
N ARG A 24 -0.59 14.20 20.25
CA ARG A 24 -1.99 14.69 20.16
C ARG A 24 -2.79 14.12 18.98
N SER A 25 -3.14 12.84 19.12
CA SER A 25 -4.24 12.18 18.41
C SER A 25 -5.58 12.59 19.05
N VAL A 26 -6.57 13.00 18.26
CA VAL A 26 -7.96 13.16 18.72
C VAL A 26 -8.58 11.77 18.92
N PRO A 27 -9.11 11.41 20.10
CA PRO A 27 -9.78 10.12 20.29
C PRO A 27 -11.21 10.15 19.76
N LEU A 28 -11.53 9.27 18.81
CA LEU A 28 -12.90 8.77 18.63
C LEU A 28 -13.22 7.87 19.84
N ALA A 29 -14.42 8.01 20.42
CA ALA A 29 -14.80 7.41 21.70
C ALA A 29 -14.39 5.91 21.84
N PRO A 30 -13.80 5.49 22.98
CA PRO A 30 -13.22 4.15 23.11
C PRO A 30 -14.28 3.04 23.32
N ASP A 31 -14.12 1.93 22.59
CA ASP A 31 -14.70 0.62 22.93
C ASP A 31 -14.00 0.09 24.21
N PRO A 32 -14.75 -0.32 25.26
CA PRO A 32 -14.19 -0.83 26.52
C PRO A 32 -13.36 -2.12 26.39
N ARG A 33 -13.12 -2.64 25.18
CA ARG A 33 -12.25 -3.82 24.92
C ARG A 33 -10.82 -3.49 24.45
N SER A 34 -10.42 -2.22 24.41
CA SER A 34 -9.08 -1.78 23.99
C SER A 34 -7.96 -2.25 24.95
N ARG A 35 -7.44 -3.47 24.69
CA ARG A 35 -6.09 -3.87 25.10
C ARG A 35 -5.06 -3.17 24.19
N GLY A 36 -4.50 -2.07 24.68
CA GLY A 36 -3.21 -1.47 24.28
C GLY A 36 -2.93 -1.28 22.78
N THR A 37 -3.13 -0.07 22.27
CA THR A 37 -2.59 0.37 20.98
C THR A 37 -1.08 0.49 21.08
N THR A 38 -0.34 -0.60 20.86
CA THR A 38 1.12 -0.55 20.80
C THR A 38 1.56 0.27 19.58
N PRO A 39 2.76 0.88 19.60
CA PRO A 39 3.31 1.62 18.45
C PRO A 39 3.28 0.82 17.14
N ASP A 40 3.44 -0.51 17.24
CA ASP A 40 3.35 -1.43 16.11
C ASP A 40 1.96 -1.48 15.49
N HIS A 41 0.89 -1.39 16.30
CA HIS A 41 -0.48 -1.37 15.79
C HIS A 41 -0.76 -0.10 15.00
N VAL A 42 -0.31 1.05 15.51
CA VAL A 42 -0.42 2.33 14.80
C VAL A 42 0.34 2.29 13.48
N ARG A 43 1.57 1.75 13.48
CA ARG A 43 2.37 1.62 12.27
C ARG A 43 1.70 0.73 11.22
N ARG A 44 1.19 -0.44 11.63
CA ARG A 44 0.44 -1.35 10.73
C ARG A 44 -0.82 -0.70 10.16
N SER A 45 -1.55 0.03 10.99
CA SER A 45 -2.73 0.80 10.56
C SER A 45 -2.34 1.83 9.50
N ASN A 46 -1.26 2.59 9.74
CA ASN A 46 -0.79 3.60 8.78
C ASN A 46 -0.30 2.97 7.45
N LEU A 47 0.40 1.82 7.50
CA LEU A 47 0.79 1.08 6.29
C LEU A 47 -0.44 0.65 5.49
N ALA A 48 -1.45 0.10 6.16
CA ALA A 48 -2.70 -0.31 5.53
C ALA A 48 -3.40 0.87 4.86
N THR A 49 -3.50 2.02 5.55
CA THR A 49 -4.11 3.24 4.99
C THR A 49 -3.37 3.74 3.74
N VAL A 50 -2.04 3.82 3.77
CA VAL A 50 -1.25 4.27 2.60
C VAL A 50 -1.42 3.31 1.43
N LEU A 51 -1.36 2.00 1.70
CA LEU A 51 -1.57 0.99 0.66
C LEU A 51 -2.98 1.04 0.08
N GLN A 52 -3.99 1.23 0.92
CA GLN A 52 -5.39 1.33 0.51
C GLN A 52 -5.61 2.52 -0.43
N ILE A 53 -5.04 3.70 -0.11
CA ILE A 53 -5.13 4.87 -1.00
C ILE A 53 -4.57 4.54 -2.37
N VAL A 54 -3.35 3.99 -2.43
CA VAL A 54 -2.70 3.67 -3.72
C VAL A 54 -3.43 2.55 -4.48
N HIS A 55 -4.04 1.61 -3.76
CA HIS A 55 -4.83 0.52 -4.30
C HIS A 55 -6.16 1.00 -4.92
N GLU A 56 -6.91 1.84 -4.20
CA GLU A 56 -8.28 2.23 -4.56
C GLU A 56 -8.32 3.46 -5.47
N THR A 57 -7.44 4.44 -5.23
CA THR A 57 -7.42 5.72 -5.97
C THR A 57 -6.39 5.74 -7.10
N GLY A 58 -5.46 4.77 -7.10
CA GLY A 58 -4.39 4.65 -8.08
C GLY A 58 -3.11 5.39 -7.68
N PRO A 59 -2.23 5.66 -8.66
CA PRO A 59 -0.92 6.29 -8.39
C PRO A 59 -1.05 7.67 -7.74
N ALA A 60 -0.34 7.88 -6.64
CA ALA A 60 -0.36 9.12 -5.86
C ALA A 60 1.06 9.58 -5.50
N SER A 61 1.31 10.88 -5.57
CA SER A 61 2.56 11.47 -5.11
C SER A 61 2.69 11.41 -3.58
N ARG A 62 3.92 11.40 -3.05
CA ARG A 62 4.13 11.45 -1.59
C ARG A 62 3.47 12.67 -0.94
N SER A 63 3.43 13.81 -1.64
CA SER A 63 2.77 15.01 -1.14
C SER A 63 1.24 14.89 -1.12
N GLU A 64 0.64 14.15 -2.06
CA GLU A 64 -0.79 13.80 -2.03
C GLU A 64 -1.09 12.87 -0.85
N LEU A 65 -0.29 11.81 -0.67
CA LEU A 65 -0.42 10.90 0.48
C LEU A 65 -0.30 11.64 1.81
N THR A 66 0.61 12.61 1.94
CA THR A 66 0.71 13.48 3.13
C THR A 66 -0.58 14.27 3.37
N ARG A 67 -1.19 14.86 2.33
CA ARG A 67 -2.43 15.63 2.47
C ARG A 67 -3.62 14.75 2.86
N GLU A 68 -3.74 13.57 2.25
CA GLU A 68 -4.88 12.68 2.45
C GLU A 68 -4.84 11.96 3.80
N THR A 69 -3.64 11.57 4.25
CA THR A 69 -3.47 10.85 5.52
C THR A 69 -3.27 11.79 6.72
N GLY A 70 -2.88 13.05 6.50
CA GLY A 70 -2.48 13.98 7.55
C GLY A 70 -1.14 13.64 8.23
N LEU A 71 -0.40 12.65 7.72
CA LEU A 71 0.88 12.21 8.28
C LEU A 71 2.04 13.11 7.83
N ASN A 72 3.06 13.25 8.68
CA ASN A 72 4.26 14.01 8.34
C ASN A 72 4.98 13.41 7.11
N ARG A 73 5.64 14.26 6.33
CA ARG A 73 6.42 13.88 5.14
C ARG A 73 7.46 12.81 5.42
N SER A 74 8.15 12.89 6.56
CA SER A 74 9.13 11.87 6.99
C SER A 74 8.47 10.53 7.28
N THR A 75 7.27 10.55 7.88
CA THR A 75 6.47 9.35 8.15
C THR A 75 6.01 8.71 6.85
N ILE A 76 5.48 9.49 5.89
CA ILE A 76 5.11 8.97 4.57
C ILE A 76 6.31 8.37 3.85
N ALA A 77 7.47 9.04 3.86
CA ALA A 77 8.68 8.49 3.24
C ALA A 77 9.09 7.14 3.86
N ALA A 78 9.02 7.01 5.19
CA ALA A 78 9.33 5.76 5.88
C ALA A 78 8.31 4.64 5.57
N LEU A 79 7.01 4.95 5.56
CA LEU A 79 5.95 3.99 5.24
C LEU A 79 6.04 3.52 3.79
N VAL A 80 6.26 4.44 2.84
CA VAL A 80 6.43 4.10 1.42
C VAL A 80 7.68 3.23 1.23
N GLY A 81 8.80 3.57 1.87
CA GLY A 81 10.01 2.74 1.84
C GLY A 81 9.75 1.32 2.34
N GLU A 82 9.03 1.18 3.46
CA GLU A 82 8.66 -0.14 3.99
C GLU A 82 7.72 -0.90 3.04
N LEU A 83 6.74 -0.24 2.42
CA LEU A 83 5.88 -0.87 1.41
C LEU A 83 6.67 -1.28 0.14
N GLN A 84 7.73 -0.56 -0.23
CA GLN A 84 8.64 -0.94 -1.32
C GLN A 84 9.52 -2.14 -0.94
N GLU A 85 9.99 -2.21 0.31
CA GLU A 85 10.75 -3.36 0.83
C GLU A 85 9.89 -4.64 0.87
N LEU A 86 8.61 -4.50 1.25
CA LEU A 86 7.60 -5.55 1.10
C LEU A 86 7.25 -5.81 -0.38
N GLY A 87 7.55 -4.83 -1.24
CA GLY A 87 7.30 -4.78 -2.66
C GLY A 87 5.82 -4.90 -3.02
N LEU A 88 5.02 -4.16 -2.26
CA LEU A 88 3.61 -3.92 -2.48
C LEU A 88 3.39 -2.66 -3.34
N VAL A 89 4.36 -1.74 -3.33
CA VAL A 89 4.34 -0.51 -4.12
C VAL A 89 5.66 -0.32 -4.86
N VAL A 90 5.63 0.49 -5.91
CA VAL A 90 6.79 0.99 -6.64
C VAL A 90 6.75 2.51 -6.71
N GLU A 91 7.93 3.13 -6.65
CA GLU A 91 8.09 4.57 -6.87
C GLU A 91 8.64 4.85 -8.25
N SER A 92 8.08 5.87 -8.90
CA SER A 92 8.54 6.36 -10.20
C SER A 92 8.71 7.88 -10.16
N GLU A 93 9.62 8.37 -10.99
CA GLU A 93 9.71 9.81 -11.22
C GLU A 93 8.49 10.27 -12.02
N PRO A 94 7.90 11.43 -11.68
CA PRO A 94 6.82 12.01 -12.46
C PRO A 94 7.24 12.19 -13.92
N PRO A 95 6.41 11.80 -14.91
CA PRO A 95 6.75 11.97 -16.31
C PRO A 95 7.07 13.45 -16.61
N GLY A 96 8.18 13.65 -17.32
CA GLY A 96 8.91 14.90 -17.47
C GLY A 96 8.08 16.18 -17.41
N THR A 97 8.32 16.97 -16.35
CA THR A 97 8.03 18.39 -16.39
C THR A 97 9.34 19.13 -16.19
N ASN A 98 9.76 19.88 -17.21
CA ASN A 98 10.84 20.87 -17.19
C ASN A 98 10.48 22.07 -16.28
N ARG A 99 9.80 21.83 -15.16
CA ARG A 99 9.29 22.85 -14.25
C ARG A 99 10.25 22.95 -13.08
N VAL A 100 10.75 24.16 -12.83
CA VAL A 100 11.66 24.46 -11.71
C VAL A 100 11.00 24.05 -10.40
N GLY A 101 11.57 23.03 -9.76
CA GLY A 101 11.09 22.37 -8.54
C GLY A 101 11.49 20.90 -8.53
N ARG A 102 11.59 20.25 -7.36
CA ARG A 102 11.80 18.79 -7.28
C ARG A 102 10.43 18.11 -7.25
N PRO A 103 9.93 17.55 -8.37
CA PRO A 103 8.61 16.95 -8.40
C PRO A 103 8.58 15.74 -7.44
N SER A 104 7.47 15.58 -6.71
CA SER A 104 7.36 14.55 -5.67
C SER A 104 7.23 13.17 -6.32
N PRO A 105 7.99 12.14 -5.89
CA PRO A 105 7.88 10.79 -6.44
C PRO A 105 6.44 10.28 -6.45
N ILE A 106 6.05 9.59 -7.52
CA ILE A 106 4.74 8.92 -7.64
C ILE A 106 4.86 7.51 -7.07
N VAL A 107 4.00 7.20 -6.11
CA VAL A 107 3.84 5.88 -5.51
C VAL A 107 2.68 5.19 -6.22
N SER A 108 2.89 3.95 -6.66
CA SER A 108 1.87 3.13 -7.33
C SER A 108 1.92 1.70 -6.83
N ALA A 109 0.81 0.96 -6.89
CA ALA A 109 0.79 -0.45 -6.53
C ALA A 109 1.75 -1.24 -7.44
N ASP A 110 2.50 -2.20 -6.90
CA ASP A 110 3.38 -3.04 -7.71
C ASP A 110 2.51 -3.93 -8.62
N PRO A 111 2.57 -3.77 -9.96
CA PRO A 111 1.70 -4.50 -10.89
C PRO A 111 1.96 -6.01 -10.89
N ARG A 112 3.05 -6.46 -10.27
CA ARG A 112 3.41 -7.87 -10.11
C ARG A 112 2.72 -8.52 -8.92
N VAL A 113 2.06 -7.75 -8.05
CA VAL A 113 1.30 -8.30 -6.92
C VAL A 113 -0.15 -8.50 -7.36
N VAL A 114 -0.60 -9.74 -7.28
CA VAL A 114 -1.94 -10.16 -7.67
C VAL A 114 -2.60 -10.98 -6.57
N VAL A 115 -3.92 -10.89 -6.47
CA VAL A 115 -4.76 -11.63 -5.53
C VAL A 115 -5.80 -12.44 -6.28
N PHE A 116 -6.25 -13.54 -5.68
CA PHE A 116 -7.40 -14.30 -6.17
C PHE A 116 -8.66 -13.84 -5.45
N ALA A 117 -9.61 -13.30 -6.20
CA ALA A 117 -10.95 -12.99 -5.72
C ALA A 117 -11.89 -14.17 -6.05
N VAL A 118 -12.58 -14.70 -5.04
CA VAL A 118 -13.53 -15.80 -5.21
C VAL A 118 -14.94 -15.28 -4.91
N ASN A 119 -15.85 -15.45 -5.87
CA ASN A 119 -17.25 -15.06 -5.76
C ASN A 119 -18.16 -16.26 -6.02
N PRO A 120 -18.69 -16.92 -4.97
CA PRO A 120 -19.76 -17.90 -5.10
C PRO A 120 -21.08 -17.19 -5.46
N GLU A 121 -21.75 -17.67 -6.51
CA GLU A 121 -23.03 -17.17 -7.01
C GLU A 121 -24.11 -18.26 -6.88
N ILE A 122 -25.34 -17.96 -7.29
CA ILE A 122 -26.47 -18.90 -7.16
C ILE A 122 -26.31 -20.12 -8.08
N ASP A 123 -25.62 -19.96 -9.20
CA ASP A 123 -25.51 -20.94 -10.27
C ASP A 123 -24.06 -21.10 -10.76
N ALA A 124 -23.09 -20.54 -10.04
CA ALA A 124 -21.68 -20.61 -10.42
C ALA A 124 -20.71 -20.28 -9.29
N VAL A 125 -19.44 -20.52 -9.56
CA VAL A 125 -18.31 -19.97 -8.81
C VAL A 125 -17.42 -19.22 -9.78
N THR A 126 -17.20 -17.94 -9.51
CA THR A 126 -16.32 -17.07 -10.30
C THR A 126 -15.03 -16.83 -9.53
N VAL A 127 -13.88 -17.01 -10.19
CA VAL A 127 -12.56 -16.65 -9.67
C VAL A 127 -11.91 -15.62 -10.57
N GLY A 128 -11.46 -14.51 -9.99
CA GLY A 128 -10.69 -13.47 -10.67
C GLY A 128 -9.24 -13.43 -10.18
N LEU A 129 -8.29 -13.25 -11.10
CA LEU A 129 -6.94 -12.81 -10.80
C LEU A 129 -6.91 -11.27 -10.90
N VAL A 130 -6.64 -10.59 -9.79
CA VAL A 130 -6.79 -9.13 -9.68
C VAL A 130 -5.48 -8.52 -9.21
N GLY A 131 -4.99 -7.47 -9.87
CA GLY A 131 -3.83 -6.71 -9.43
C GLY A 131 -4.13 -5.87 -8.18
N LEU A 132 -3.08 -5.46 -7.46
CA LEU A 132 -3.20 -4.46 -6.38
C LEU A 132 -3.60 -3.07 -6.89
N ASP A 133 -3.71 -2.86 -8.19
CA ASP A 133 -4.32 -1.67 -8.82
C ASP A 133 -5.83 -1.83 -9.07
N GLY A 134 -6.42 -2.95 -8.63
CA GLY A 134 -7.83 -3.26 -8.85
C GLY A 134 -8.14 -3.78 -10.26
N VAL A 135 -7.13 -3.93 -11.13
CA VAL A 135 -7.33 -4.41 -12.51
C VAL A 135 -7.53 -5.92 -12.52
N VAL A 136 -8.65 -6.37 -13.08
CA VAL A 136 -8.93 -7.81 -13.29
C VAL A 136 -8.14 -8.29 -14.50
N GLN A 137 -7.09 -9.08 -14.26
CA GLN A 137 -6.22 -9.63 -15.30
C GLN A 137 -6.84 -10.85 -15.98
N GLN A 138 -7.52 -11.69 -15.20
CA GLN A 138 -8.19 -12.90 -15.69
C GLN A 138 -9.44 -13.18 -14.85
N ARG A 139 -10.47 -13.73 -15.49
CA ARG A 139 -11.70 -14.16 -14.81
C ARG A 139 -12.17 -15.49 -15.39
N ILE A 140 -12.42 -16.46 -14.51
CA ILE A 140 -12.95 -17.77 -14.87
C ILE A 140 -14.23 -18.00 -14.08
N ARG A 141 -15.31 -18.32 -14.78
CA ARG A 141 -16.59 -18.74 -14.19
C ARG A 141 -16.77 -20.23 -14.42
N ARG A 142 -17.23 -20.95 -13.38
CA ARG A 142 -17.65 -22.35 -13.47
C ARG A 142 -19.09 -22.45 -12.99
N ASP A 143 -19.97 -22.84 -13.90
CA ASP A 143 -21.38 -23.03 -13.59
C ASP A 143 -21.57 -24.24 -12.67
N THR A 144 -22.61 -24.18 -11.84
CA THR A 144 -23.02 -25.21 -10.89
C THR A 144 -24.51 -25.46 -11.03
N ASP A 145 -24.93 -26.71 -10.79
CA ASP A 145 -26.35 -27.07 -10.78
C ASP A 145 -27.00 -26.58 -9.47
N GLY A 146 -27.28 -25.28 -9.40
CA GLY A 146 -27.84 -24.58 -8.25
C GLY A 146 -26.78 -24.04 -7.28
N VAL A 147 -27.25 -23.57 -6.11
CA VAL A 147 -26.42 -22.84 -5.14
C VAL A 147 -25.33 -23.76 -4.59
N PRO A 148 -24.04 -23.47 -4.82
CA PRO A 148 -22.97 -24.30 -4.32
C PRO A 148 -22.88 -24.19 -2.80
N THR A 149 -22.70 -25.32 -2.13
CA THR A 149 -22.28 -25.32 -0.72
C THR A 149 -20.91 -24.63 -0.59
N ALA A 150 -20.60 -24.06 0.59
CA ALA A 150 -19.29 -23.46 0.84
C ALA A 150 -18.12 -24.41 0.53
N ALA A 151 -18.27 -25.70 0.82
CA ALA A 151 -17.26 -26.71 0.52
C ALA A 151 -17.13 -26.98 -0.99
N GLN A 152 -18.23 -27.00 -1.75
CA GLN A 152 -18.18 -27.10 -3.21
C GLN A 152 -17.53 -25.85 -3.82
N ALA A 153 -17.93 -24.66 -3.36
CA ALA A 153 -17.37 -23.39 -3.81
C ALA A 153 -15.85 -23.32 -3.57
N ALA A 154 -15.39 -23.70 -2.36
CA ALA A 154 -13.98 -23.75 -2.04
C ALA A 154 -13.20 -24.75 -2.92
N ARG A 155 -13.77 -25.93 -3.20
CA ARG A 155 -13.14 -26.92 -4.10
C ARG A 155 -13.04 -26.42 -5.54
N LEU A 156 -14.12 -25.84 -6.07
CA LEU A 156 -14.13 -25.27 -7.42
C LEU A 156 -13.15 -24.11 -7.52
N ALA A 157 -13.14 -23.21 -6.54
CA ALA A 157 -12.20 -22.10 -6.48
C ALA A 157 -10.75 -22.60 -6.42
N ALA A 158 -10.44 -23.56 -5.56
CA ALA A 158 -9.10 -24.15 -5.48
C ALA A 158 -8.66 -24.77 -6.81
N ALA A 159 -9.54 -25.52 -7.49
CA ALA A 159 -9.23 -26.09 -8.80
C ALA A 159 -8.93 -25.01 -9.85
N ILE A 160 -9.73 -23.93 -9.88
CA ILE A 160 -9.52 -22.80 -10.80
C ILE A 160 -8.20 -22.07 -10.48
N ILE A 161 -7.94 -21.78 -9.20
CA ILE A 161 -6.71 -21.13 -8.73
C ILE A 161 -5.48 -21.95 -9.09
N SER A 162 -5.54 -23.27 -8.90
CA SER A 162 -4.45 -24.18 -9.28
C SER A 162 -4.17 -24.14 -10.79
N GLY A 163 -5.21 -24.08 -11.63
CA GLY A 163 -5.06 -23.93 -13.07
C GLY A 163 -4.36 -22.61 -13.44
N ILE A 164 -4.88 -21.48 -12.95
CA ILE A 164 -4.28 -20.16 -13.22
C ILE A 164 -2.83 -20.10 -12.75
N ARG A 165 -2.52 -20.66 -11.56
CA ARG A 165 -1.15 -20.69 -11.05
C ARG A 165 -0.22 -21.48 -11.96
N ALA A 166 -0.66 -22.63 -12.47
CA ALA A 166 0.15 -23.43 -13.39
C ALA A 166 0.48 -22.64 -14.67
N ASP A 167 -0.52 -21.96 -15.25
CA ASP A 167 -0.34 -21.13 -16.43
C ASP A 167 0.65 -19.98 -16.18
N LEU A 168 0.53 -19.29 -15.04
CA LEU A 168 1.45 -18.20 -14.66
C LEU A 168 2.89 -18.69 -14.47
N LEU A 169 3.08 -19.86 -13.84
CA LEU A 169 4.41 -20.44 -13.65
C LEU A 169 5.04 -20.84 -14.98
N GLN A 170 4.25 -21.38 -15.90
CA GLN A 170 4.72 -21.72 -17.23
C GLN A 170 5.15 -20.46 -18.00
N LEU A 171 4.34 -19.41 -17.99
CA LEU A 171 4.69 -18.13 -18.62
C LEU A 171 5.94 -17.48 -18.00
N ALA A 172 6.09 -17.57 -16.68
CA ALA A 172 7.28 -17.04 -15.99
C ALA A 172 8.55 -17.85 -16.36
N HIS A 173 8.43 -19.16 -16.54
CA HIS A 173 9.52 -20.01 -16.99
C HIS A 173 9.93 -19.67 -18.44
N GLU A 174 8.96 -19.53 -19.34
CA GLU A 174 9.19 -19.17 -20.74
C GLU A 174 9.85 -17.78 -20.91
N ARG A 175 9.56 -16.83 -20.01
CA ARG A 175 10.16 -15.49 -20.02
C ARG A 175 11.50 -15.37 -19.31
N GLY A 176 11.96 -16.43 -18.62
CA GLY A 176 13.19 -16.38 -17.81
C GLY A 176 13.06 -15.60 -16.49
N ASP A 177 11.83 -15.28 -16.06
CA ASP A 177 11.52 -14.49 -14.85
C ASP A 177 11.24 -15.37 -13.61
N GLY A 178 11.56 -16.68 -13.68
CA GLY A 178 11.08 -17.72 -12.76
C GLY A 178 11.30 -17.49 -11.26
N GLY A 179 12.27 -16.64 -10.87
CA GLY A 179 12.55 -16.35 -9.45
C GLY A 179 11.66 -15.28 -8.80
N ALA A 180 11.06 -14.36 -9.59
CA ALA A 180 10.35 -13.20 -9.02
C ALA A 180 8.87 -13.48 -8.72
N VAL A 181 8.25 -14.39 -9.47
CA VAL A 181 6.82 -14.76 -9.31
C VAL A 181 6.64 -15.78 -8.17
N GLU A 182 7.54 -16.76 -8.03
CA GLU A 182 7.49 -17.78 -6.97
C GLU A 182 7.51 -17.19 -5.55
N ALA A 183 8.41 -16.25 -5.27
CA ALA A 183 8.62 -15.72 -3.92
C ALA A 183 7.51 -14.76 -3.44
N ARG A 184 6.66 -14.27 -4.35
CA ARG A 184 5.64 -13.25 -4.08
C ARG A 184 4.23 -13.85 -3.97
N LEU A 185 3.91 -14.85 -4.79
CA LEU A 185 2.65 -15.61 -4.69
C LEU A 185 2.60 -16.52 -3.43
N ALA A 186 3.77 -16.98 -2.95
CA ALA A 186 3.86 -17.87 -1.78
C ALA A 186 3.76 -17.15 -0.42
N ARG A 187 4.19 -15.88 -0.32
CA ARG A 187 4.22 -15.14 0.96
C ARG A 187 2.84 -14.67 1.45
N GLN A 188 1.86 -14.48 0.56
CA GLN A 188 0.52 -14.01 0.94
C GLN A 188 -0.38 -15.07 1.61
N LEU A 189 -0.01 -16.36 1.54
CA LEU A 189 -0.78 -17.46 2.17
C LEU A 189 -0.17 -17.94 3.50
N GLY A 190 0.92 -17.31 3.98
CA GLY A 190 1.64 -17.70 5.19
C GLY A 190 1.31 -16.94 6.48
N ALA A 191 0.55 -15.85 6.42
CA ALA A 191 0.24 -15.01 7.58
C ALA A 191 -1.20 -15.23 8.09
N GLY A 192 -1.49 -16.46 8.49
CA GLY A 192 -2.78 -16.89 9.02
C GLY A 192 -2.63 -18.19 9.81
N ARG A 193 -1.72 -18.20 10.77
CA ARG A 193 -1.68 -19.18 11.87
C ARG A 193 -1.59 -18.44 13.18
#